data_AF-A0A2H9MKW1-F1
#
_entry.id   AF-A0A2H9MKW1-F1
#
_cell.length_a   1.000
_cell.length_b   1.000
_cell.length_c   1.000
_cell.angle_alpha   90.00
_cell.angle_beta   90.00
_cell.angle_gamma   90.00
#
_symmetry.space_group_name_H-M   'P 1'
#
loop_
_entity.id
_entity.type
_entity.pdbx_description
1 polymer ?
#
loop_
_entity_poly.entity_id
_entity_poly.type
_entity_poly.pdbx_seq_one_letter_code
_entity_poly.pdbx_strand_id
1 'polypeptide(L)' 'MNGTFSGGYLSKGNHCIGESLYHFEWCTKYRYKMFRKSENKKLCETVLNEVAERHGIKIAELSVMPEH' A
#
# COMPACT_ATOMS: atom_id res chain seq x y z
N MET A 1 25.70 -8.40 12.51
CA MET A 1 26.53 -7.40 11.81
C MET A 1 25.64 -6.61 10.88
N ASN A 2 25.49 -5.31 11.18
CA ASN A 2 24.64 -4.38 10.44
C ASN A 2 25.31 -4.05 9.10
N GLY A 3 24.65 -4.42 8.00
CA GLY A 3 24.97 -3.90 6.68
C GLY A 3 23.97 -2.80 6.33
N THR A 4 24.36 -1.56 6.56
CA THR A 4 23.68 -0.38 6.02
C THR A 4 23.85 -0.37 4.50
N PHE A 5 22.82 -0.79 3.77
CA PHE A 5 22.73 -0.59 2.31
C PHE A 5 22.09 0.75 2.03
N SER A 6 22.91 1.78 1.86
CA SER A 6 22.51 3.02 1.19
C SER A 6 22.40 2.75 -0.31
N GLY A 7 21.19 2.51 -0.83
CA GLY A 7 20.91 2.62 -2.27
C GLY A 7 20.31 1.42 -3.02
N GLY A 8 19.84 0.35 -2.36
CA GLY A 8 19.26 -0.81 -3.06
C GLY A 8 17.73 -0.86 -2.99
N TYR A 9 17.04 -0.63 -4.12
CA TYR A 9 15.58 -0.84 -4.27
C TYR A 9 15.17 -2.33 -4.20
N LEU A 10 16.13 -3.26 -4.17
CA LEU A 10 15.90 -4.69 -4.32
C LEU A 10 15.84 -5.40 -2.96
N SER A 11 14.81 -6.20 -2.77
CA SER A 11 14.67 -7.11 -1.63
C SER A 11 15.52 -8.38 -1.83
N LYS A 12 16.13 -8.88 -0.75
CA LYS A 12 16.94 -10.11 -0.77
C LYS A 12 16.17 -11.25 -0.10
N GLY A 13 15.90 -12.30 -0.86
CA GLY A 13 15.44 -13.59 -0.36
C GLY A 13 16.59 -14.59 -0.16
N ASN A 14 16.27 -15.81 0.24
CA ASN A 14 17.27 -16.85 0.52
C ASN A 14 18.01 -17.33 -0.74
N HIS A 15 17.36 -17.27 -1.91
CA HIS A 15 17.91 -17.70 -3.20
C HIS A 15 17.56 -16.75 -4.36
N CYS A 16 17.08 -15.53 -4.05
CA CYS A 16 16.68 -14.55 -5.06
C CYS A 16 16.96 -13.13 -4.58
N ILE A 17 17.11 -12.22 -5.54
CA ILE A 17 17.18 -10.78 -5.32
C ILE A 17 16.23 -10.14 -6.34
N GLY A 18 15.32 -9.29 -5.88
CA GLY A 18 14.35 -8.67 -6.77
C GLY A 18 13.44 -7.67 -6.07
N GLU A 19 12.65 -6.96 -6.86
CA GLU A 19 11.61 -6.06 -6.39
C GLU A 19 10.28 -6.48 -7.01
N SER A 20 9.22 -6.44 -6.21
CA SER A 20 7.87 -6.73 -6.66
C SER A 20 7.00 -5.53 -6.34
N LEU A 21 6.94 -4.60 -7.30
CA LEU A 21 6.13 -3.40 -7.22
C LEU A 21 4.87 -3.58 -8.06
N TYR A 22 3.73 -3.32 -7.45
CA TYR A 22 2.43 -3.46 -8.09
C TYR A 22 1.62 -2.18 -7.92
N HIS A 23 0.92 -1.77 -8.97
CA HIS A 23 -0.07 -0.71 -8.92
C HIS A 23 -1.45 -1.34 -8.87
N PHE A 24 -2.17 -1.11 -7.78
CA PHE A 24 -3.54 -1.58 -7.59
C PHE A 24 -4.49 -0.39 -7.56
N GLU A 25 -5.50 -0.45 -8.42
CA GLU A 25 -6.61 0.50 -8.43
C GLU A 25 -7.92 -0.30 -8.44
N TRP A 26 -8.88 0.12 -7.63
CA TRP A 26 -10.24 -0.42 -7.66
C TRP A 26 -11.25 0.69 -7.42
N CYS A 27 -12.50 0.46 -7.80
CA CYS A 27 -13.59 1.40 -7.58
C CYS A 27 -14.56 0.90 -6.51
N THR A 28 -15.22 1.85 -5.85
CA THR A 28 -16.40 1.58 -5.01
C THR A 28 -17.53 0.95 -5.81
N LYS A 29 -18.39 0.17 -5.13
CA LYS A 29 -19.58 -0.42 -5.75
C LYS A 29 -20.43 0.69 -6.40
N TYR A 30 -20.75 0.52 -7.68
CA TYR A 30 -21.50 1.50 -8.50
C TYR A 30 -20.85 2.90 -8.60
N ARG A 31 -19.54 3.04 -8.33
CA ARG A 31 -18.83 4.33 -8.30
C ARG A 31 -19.45 5.36 -7.36
N TYR A 32 -20.02 4.88 -6.24
CA TYR A 32 -20.51 5.81 -5.23
C TYR A 32 -19.36 6.60 -4.62
N LYS A 33 -19.56 7.90 -4.43
CA LYS A 33 -18.56 8.80 -3.83
C LYS A 33 -18.47 8.64 -2.31
N MET A 34 -18.29 7.40 -1.84
CA MET A 34 -18.34 7.00 -0.43
C MET A 34 -17.26 7.69 0.40
N PHE A 35 -16.11 7.99 -0.20
CA PHE A 35 -14.95 8.60 0.45
C PHE A 35 -14.95 10.13 0.37
N ARG A 36 -16.06 10.75 -0.08
CA ARG A 36 -16.23 12.21 0.00
C ARG A 36 -16.24 12.72 1.45
N LYS A 37 -16.71 11.89 2.39
CA LYS A 37 -16.65 12.16 3.83
C LYS A 37 -15.25 11.84 4.36
N SER A 38 -14.65 12.79 5.06
CA SER A 38 -13.27 12.69 5.55
C SER A 38 -13.06 11.52 6.51
N GLU A 39 -14.09 11.16 7.27
CA GLU A 39 -14.09 10.06 8.23
C GLU A 39 -13.97 8.72 7.49
N ASN A 40 -14.75 8.54 6.43
CA ASN A 40 -14.72 7.33 5.60
C ASN A 40 -13.37 7.20 4.88
N LYS A 41 -12.82 8.31 4.37
CA LYS A 41 -11.51 8.34 3.73
C LYS A 41 -10.42 7.89 4.71
N LYS A 42 -10.34 8.54 5.88
CA LYS A 42 -9.36 8.21 6.93
C LYS A 42 -9.49 6.77 7.40
N LEU A 43 -10.73 6.28 7.60
CA LEU A 43 -10.96 4.89 7.98
C LEU A 43 -10.42 3.92 6.93
N CYS A 44 -10.66 4.18 5.64
CA CYS A 44 -10.15 3.36 4.55
C CYS A 44 -8.61 3.34 4.54
N GLU A 45 -7.98 4.51 4.63
CA GLU A 45 -6.52 4.63 4.70
C GLU A 45 -5.94 3.87 5.90
N THR A 46 -6.53 4.00 7.09
CA THR A 46 -6.11 3.26 8.29
C THR A 46 -6.21 1.75 8.09
N VAL A 47 -7.35 1.25 7.61
CA VAL A 47 -7.56 -0.20 7.39
C VAL A 47 -6.56 -0.75 6.38
N LEU A 48 -6.28 -0.02 5.29
CA LEU A 48 -5.31 -0.45 4.29
C LEU A 48 -3.89 -0.52 4.87
N ASN A 49 -3.50 0.45 5.70
CA ASN A 49 -2.21 0.41 6.39
C ASN A 49 -2.12 -0.75 7.39
N GLU A 50 -3.14 -0.99 8.21
CA GLU A 50 -3.17 -2.10 9.16
C GLU A 50 -3.09 -3.47 8.49
N VAL A 51 -3.79 -3.64 7.35
CA VAL A 51 -3.73 -4.88 6.56
C VAL A 51 -2.36 -5.03 5.90
N ALA A 52 -1.79 -3.97 5.36
CA ALA A 52 -0.46 -4.01 4.78
C ALA A 52 0.60 -4.40 5.82
N GLU A 53 0.56 -3.81 7.02
CA GLU A 53 1.44 -4.15 8.13
C GLU A 53 1.29 -5.63 8.54
N ARG A 54 0.03 -6.09 8.70
CA ARG A 54 -0.28 -7.49 9.06
C ARG A 54 0.33 -8.50 8.08
N HIS A 55 0.38 -8.17 6.80
CA HIS A 55 0.88 -9.04 5.74
C HIS A 55 2.33 -8.74 5.32
N GLY A 56 3.01 -7.81 5.98
CA GLY A 56 4.38 -7.42 5.62
C GLY A 56 4.49 -6.78 4.24
N ILE A 57 3.41 -6.15 3.75
CA ILE A 57 3.37 -5.44 2.47
C ILE A 57 3.84 -4.00 2.70
N LYS A 58 4.81 -3.54 1.89
CA LYS A 58 5.25 -2.15 1.91
C LYS A 58 4.41 -1.33 0.93
N ILE A 59 3.67 -0.34 1.46
CA ILE A 59 2.97 0.64 0.63
C ILE A 59 3.97 1.69 0.13
N ALA A 60 4.12 1.82 -1.19
CA ALA A 60 4.93 2.87 -1.80
C ALA A 60 4.15 4.19 -1.89
N GLU A 61 2.88 4.11 -2.30
CA GLU A 61 1.95 5.23 -2.41
C GLU A 61 0.53 4.73 -2.08
N LEU A 62 -0.28 5.57 -1.43
CA LEU A 62 -1.68 5.31 -1.15
C LEU A 62 -2.48 6.60 -1.32
N SER A 63 -3.53 6.53 -2.13
CA SER A 63 -4.50 7.62 -2.28
C SER A 63 -5.90 7.05 -2.31
N VAL A 64 -6.76 7.54 -1.42
CA VAL A 64 -8.19 7.26 -1.44
C VAL A 64 -8.91 8.48 -2.01
N MET A 65 -9.48 8.31 -3.20
CA MET A 65 -10.24 9.31 -3.93
C MET A 65 -11.74 9.09 -3.69
N PRO A 66 -12.63 10.02 -4.07
CA PRO A 66 -14.03 9.92 -3.66
C PRO A 66 -14.73 8.61 -4.02
N GLU A 67 -14.37 7.99 -5.15
CA GLU A 67 -15.00 6.77 -5.70
C GLU A 67 -14.04 5.60 -6.00
N HIS A 68 -12.73 5.78 -5.79
CA HIS A 68 -11.68 4.79 -5.99
C HIS A 68 -10.62 4.91 -4.89
#